data_AF-A0A947LUS9-F1
#
_entry.id   AF-A0A947LUS9-F1
#
_cell.length_a   1.000
_cell.length_b   1.000
_cell.length_c   1.000
_cell.angle_alpha   90.00
_cell.angle_beta   90.00
_cell.angle_gamma   90.00
#
_symmetry.space_group_name_H-M   'P 1'
#
loop_
_entity.id
_entity.type
_entity.pdbx_description
1 polymer ?
#
loop_
_entity_poly.entity_id
_entity_poly.type
_entity_poly.pdbx_seq_one_letter_code
_entity_poly.pdbx_strand_id
1 'polypeptide(L)'
;MTPLHAATTAAVSLGLLAQPTRFLFFTGKGGVGKTSLSTAAAIALADAGRKVLLVSTDAASNLDEMLGVPLSNQAVAVPGVAGLHMLNIDPDTAAEAYRQRVLAQLESTASADERSTVREQLSGACTTEIAAFDEFAALLASEGSARGQGFDHVVFDTAPTGHTLRLLSLPKAWTGFLAGNDRGASCLGPHSGLKMQEERFNAALAALSDPALTTVVLVTRPDPRPMQEAARTAQELRALGLLHQRLVINGVFHASHPGQDTVADAIEALGGEALATMPDALAALPRDEVPLRAFDTVGLPALRALLGGGAASTSTALPAPTTAADPPLRATPLAAMVDTLAAKGHGLIMVMGKGGVGKTTIAAALAVGLVQRGHAVHLTTTDPAAHVQAQLDGSLTGLKVGRIDPHAETQAYIDKIMATRGKGLDEAGRALLLEDLQSPCTEEVAVFHAFSRVVNEARSAFVVLDTAPTGHSLLLMDATGAYHRQMTQQYEGSANSKHMITPLMRLQDADMTHVVIVTLPEITPVSQAAALQDDLRRAHIEPWGWVINKSVAATGTRDPLLQARLVGERQQATRIANGLAQRTYVLPWLPTPPVGVAALGALVAPDRVAR
;
A
#
# COMPACT_ATOMS: atom_id res chain seq x y z
N MET A 1 21.41 -40.82 -25.82
CA MET A 1 20.75 -40.80 -24.49
C MET A 1 21.78 -40.28 -23.51
N THR A 2 21.75 -38.97 -23.27
CA THR A 2 22.64 -38.26 -22.35
C THR A 2 21.75 -37.80 -21.21
N PRO A 3 22.08 -38.08 -19.93
CA PRO A 3 21.15 -37.86 -18.83
C PRO A 3 20.93 -36.36 -18.61
N LEU A 4 19.66 -35.99 -18.43
CA LEU A 4 19.25 -34.66 -17.98
C LEU A 4 19.94 -34.32 -16.66
N HIS A 5 20.57 -33.14 -16.60
CA HIS A 5 21.00 -32.54 -15.35
C HIS A 5 19.80 -32.24 -14.47
N ALA A 6 19.69 -32.93 -13.33
CA ALA A 6 18.84 -32.53 -12.23
C ALA A 6 19.33 -31.18 -11.70
N ALA A 7 18.48 -30.16 -11.71
CA ALA A 7 18.77 -28.86 -11.10
C ALA A 7 18.88 -29.04 -9.59
N THR A 8 20.11 -29.05 -9.08
CA THR A 8 20.41 -29.04 -7.65
C THR A 8 19.90 -27.73 -7.06
N THR A 9 18.90 -27.77 -6.17
CA THR A 9 18.45 -26.59 -5.40
C THR A 9 19.57 -26.15 -4.45
N ALA A 10 20.42 -25.23 -4.89
CA ALA A 10 21.41 -24.61 -4.04
C ALA A 10 20.73 -23.86 -2.88
N ALA A 11 21.28 -24.01 -1.67
CA ALA A 11 20.82 -23.24 -0.51
C ALA A 11 21.09 -21.75 -0.76
N VAL A 12 20.05 -20.92 -0.66
CA VAL A 12 20.16 -19.46 -0.80
C VAL A 12 20.48 -18.88 0.57
N SER A 13 21.76 -18.79 0.91
CA SER A 13 22.17 -18.02 2.07
C SER A 13 22.11 -16.54 1.71
N LEU A 14 21.16 -15.79 2.30
CA LEU A 14 21.17 -14.33 2.18
C LEU A 14 22.47 -13.82 2.80
N GLY A 15 23.29 -13.08 2.05
CA GLY A 15 24.53 -12.49 2.57
C GLY A 15 24.29 -11.59 3.79
N LEU A 16 23.06 -11.09 3.98
CA LEU A 16 22.66 -10.35 5.18
C LEU A 16 22.75 -11.18 6.48
N LEU A 17 22.61 -12.51 6.41
CA LEU A 17 22.65 -13.40 7.57
C LEU A 17 24.07 -13.76 8.01
N ALA A 18 25.09 -13.47 7.19
CA ALA A 18 26.47 -13.78 7.53
C ALA A 18 27.01 -12.85 8.64
N GLN A 19 26.64 -11.57 8.60
CA GLN A 19 27.01 -10.56 9.59
C GLN A 19 25.82 -9.63 9.86
N PRO A 20 24.76 -10.13 10.52
CA PRO A 20 23.56 -9.36 10.79
C PRO A 20 23.86 -8.25 11.81
N THR A 21 23.41 -7.03 11.52
CA THR A 21 23.39 -5.95 12.51
C THR A 21 22.30 -6.22 13.55
N ARG A 22 22.31 -5.46 14.66
CA ARG A 22 21.30 -5.59 15.71
C ARG A 22 19.88 -5.33 15.19
N PHE A 23 19.69 -4.28 14.41
CA PHE A 23 18.42 -3.90 13.82
C PHE A 23 18.42 -4.25 12.32
N LEU A 24 17.41 -4.99 11.88
CA LEU A 24 17.20 -5.35 10.47
C LEU A 24 15.84 -4.82 10.03
N PHE A 25 15.81 -3.94 9.03
CA PHE A 25 14.58 -3.39 8.48
C PHE A 25 14.31 -3.94 7.10
N PHE A 26 13.14 -4.53 6.88
CA PHE A 26 12.70 -4.93 5.54
C PHE A 26 11.76 -3.86 5.00
N THR A 27 12.06 -3.32 3.82
CA THR A 27 11.25 -2.27 3.19
C THR A 27 11.08 -2.53 1.70
N GLY A 28 10.05 -1.93 1.11
CA GLY A 28 9.64 -2.21 -0.26
C GLY A 28 8.12 -2.22 -0.42
N LYS A 29 7.67 -2.25 -1.66
CA LYS A 29 6.26 -2.18 -2.03
C LYS A 29 5.42 -3.32 -1.42
N GLY A 30 4.10 -3.14 -1.29
CA GLY A 30 3.20 -4.22 -0.89
C GLY A 30 3.29 -5.44 -1.84
N GLY A 31 3.27 -6.66 -1.30
CA GLY A 31 3.31 -7.90 -2.09
C GLY A 31 4.70 -8.38 -2.56
N VAL A 32 5.78 -7.61 -2.36
CA VAL A 32 7.13 -8.05 -2.78
C VAL A 32 7.73 -9.18 -1.91
N GLY A 33 7.07 -9.54 -0.81
CA GLY A 33 7.50 -10.61 0.11
C GLY A 33 8.34 -10.16 1.31
N LYS A 34 8.20 -8.91 1.75
CA LYS A 34 8.88 -8.37 2.95
C LYS A 34 8.66 -9.25 4.18
N THR A 35 7.40 -9.47 4.55
CA THR A 35 6.99 -10.24 5.73
C THR A 35 7.46 -11.69 5.66
N SER A 36 7.44 -12.31 4.48
CA SER A 36 7.97 -13.67 4.29
C SER A 36 9.49 -13.71 4.49
N LEU A 37 10.22 -12.75 3.93
CA LEU A 37 11.68 -12.71 4.02
C LEU A 37 12.18 -12.28 5.39
N SER A 38 11.53 -11.30 6.03
CA SER A 38 11.84 -10.86 7.40
C SER A 38 11.61 -12.00 8.39
N THR A 39 10.49 -12.70 8.27
CA THR A 39 10.18 -13.87 9.10
C THR A 39 11.15 -15.01 8.85
N ALA A 40 11.46 -15.35 7.59
CA ALA A 40 12.42 -16.39 7.28
C ALA A 40 13.84 -16.06 7.76
N ALA A 41 14.25 -14.79 7.66
CA ALA A 41 15.51 -14.31 8.22
C ALA A 41 15.52 -14.41 9.76
N ALA A 42 14.44 -14.01 10.42
CA ALA A 42 14.30 -14.11 11.87
C ALA A 42 14.36 -15.57 12.37
N ILE A 43 13.70 -16.48 11.66
CA ILE A 43 13.77 -17.93 11.93
C ILE A 43 15.19 -18.44 11.73
N ALA A 44 15.86 -18.08 10.64
CA ALA A 44 17.23 -18.52 10.38
C ALA A 44 18.23 -18.04 11.46
N LEU A 45 18.07 -16.80 11.94
CA LEU A 45 18.86 -16.27 13.06
C LEU A 45 18.58 -17.01 14.37
N ALA A 46 17.30 -17.31 14.66
CA ALA A 46 16.91 -18.05 15.85
C ALA A 46 17.38 -19.51 15.81
N ASP A 47 17.25 -20.18 14.67
CA ASP A 47 17.75 -21.54 14.42
C ASP A 47 19.31 -21.58 14.53
N ALA A 48 19.99 -20.46 14.27
CA ALA A 48 21.43 -20.29 14.53
C ALA A 48 21.78 -19.97 16.00
N GLY A 49 20.80 -20.05 16.91
CA GLY A 49 20.97 -19.87 18.36
C GLY A 49 20.89 -18.43 18.86
N ARG A 50 20.46 -17.48 18.03
CA ARG A 50 20.28 -16.07 18.44
C ARG A 50 18.91 -15.85 19.09
N LYS A 51 18.84 -14.89 20.01
CA LYS A 51 17.57 -14.37 20.52
C LYS A 51 17.06 -13.29 19.57
N VAL A 52 15.88 -13.51 18.98
CA VAL A 52 15.34 -12.64 17.94
C VAL A 52 13.96 -12.13 18.31
N LEU A 53 13.74 -10.83 18.12
CA LEU A 53 12.41 -10.21 18.18
C LEU A 53 11.97 -9.82 16.76
N LEU A 54 10.94 -10.48 16.24
CA LEU A 54 10.26 -10.08 15.00
C LEU A 54 9.17 -9.06 15.33
N VAL A 55 9.21 -7.92 14.66
CA VAL A 55 8.29 -6.80 14.86
C VAL A 55 7.53 -6.53 13.57
N SER A 56 6.20 -6.52 13.66
CA SER A 56 5.30 -6.10 12.58
C SER A 56 4.60 -4.81 12.95
N THR A 57 4.46 -3.92 11.97
CA THR A 57 3.67 -2.69 12.08
C THR A 57 2.50 -2.65 11.09
N ASP A 58 2.26 -3.72 10.33
CA ASP A 58 1.17 -3.78 9.36
C ASP A 58 -0.14 -4.14 10.09
N ALA A 59 -1.13 -3.25 10.06
CA ALA A 59 -2.46 -3.49 10.61
C ALA A 59 -3.16 -4.69 9.95
N ALA A 60 -2.79 -5.02 8.71
CA ALA A 60 -3.27 -6.19 7.98
C ALA A 60 -2.23 -7.32 7.89
N SER A 61 -1.31 -7.38 8.87
CA SER A 61 -0.29 -8.43 8.95
C SER A 61 -0.94 -9.80 8.97
N ASN A 62 -0.39 -10.73 8.19
CA ASN A 62 -0.78 -12.15 8.17
C ASN A 62 0.20 -13.02 8.97
N LEU A 63 1.00 -12.42 9.86
CA LEU A 63 1.99 -13.13 10.66
C LEU A 63 1.37 -14.16 11.60
N ASP A 64 0.16 -13.90 12.08
CA ASP A 64 -0.60 -14.84 12.90
C ASP A 64 -0.94 -16.12 12.16
N GLU A 65 -1.40 -16.02 10.91
CA GLU A 65 -1.61 -17.16 10.02
C GLU A 65 -0.28 -17.85 9.67
N MET A 66 0.78 -17.08 9.41
CA MET A 66 2.10 -17.61 9.01
C MET A 66 2.81 -18.36 10.13
N LEU A 67 2.69 -17.90 11.38
CA LEU A 67 3.40 -18.42 12.56
C LEU A 67 2.51 -19.23 13.51
N GLY A 68 1.19 -19.14 13.36
CA GLY A 68 0.23 -19.79 14.28
C GLY A 68 0.19 -19.15 15.66
N VAL A 69 0.41 -17.82 15.76
CA VAL A 69 0.49 -17.07 17.02
C VAL A 69 -0.43 -15.85 16.93
N PRO A 70 -1.31 -15.59 17.93
CA PRO A 70 -2.14 -14.39 17.89
C PRO A 70 -1.29 -13.11 17.89
N LEU A 71 -1.69 -12.12 17.11
CA LEU A 71 -1.07 -10.79 17.12
C LEU A 71 -1.22 -10.16 18.51
N SER A 72 -0.13 -9.61 19.04
CA SER A 72 -0.11 -8.97 20.35
C SER A 72 0.85 -7.80 20.38
N ASN A 73 0.48 -6.75 21.12
CA ASN A 73 1.36 -5.61 21.44
C ASN A 73 2.37 -5.92 22.57
N GLN A 74 2.48 -7.18 22.97
CA GLN A 74 3.54 -7.71 23.83
C GLN A 74 4.31 -8.79 23.09
N ALA A 75 5.59 -8.98 23.44
CA ALA A 75 6.42 -10.00 22.83
C ALA A 75 5.93 -11.41 23.22
N VAL A 76 5.50 -12.20 22.24
CA VAL A 76 5.01 -13.57 22.41
C VAL A 76 6.00 -14.54 21.77
N ALA A 77 6.36 -15.62 22.48
CA ALA A 77 7.24 -16.65 21.94
C ALA A 77 6.59 -17.37 20.75
N VAL A 78 7.36 -17.62 19.67
CA VAL A 78 6.87 -18.33 18.50
C VAL A 78 7.01 -19.85 18.70
N PRO A 79 5.91 -20.62 18.72
CA PRO A 79 5.97 -22.08 18.85
C PRO A 79 6.81 -22.70 17.73
N GLY A 80 7.68 -23.67 18.07
CA GLY A 80 8.49 -24.39 17.07
C GLY A 80 9.76 -23.67 16.58
N VAL A 81 10.08 -22.48 17.12
CA VAL A 81 11.32 -21.75 16.85
C VAL A 81 11.88 -21.20 18.16
N ALA A 82 12.83 -21.94 18.76
CA ALA A 82 13.44 -21.53 20.03
C ALA A 82 14.20 -20.19 19.87
N GLY A 83 14.00 -19.26 20.79
CA GLY A 83 14.67 -17.95 20.77
C GLY A 83 13.97 -16.86 19.94
N LEU A 84 12.92 -17.20 19.19
CA LEU A 84 12.13 -16.23 18.42
C LEU A 84 10.89 -15.75 19.19
N HIS A 85 10.72 -14.44 19.27
CA HIS A 85 9.50 -13.80 19.75
C HIS A 85 8.91 -12.90 18.66
N MET A 86 7.59 -12.71 18.69
CA MET A 86 6.84 -11.84 17.80
C MET A 86 6.19 -10.71 18.60
N LEU A 87 6.23 -9.50 18.06
CA LEU A 87 5.53 -8.32 18.55
C LEU A 87 4.80 -7.67 17.36
N ASN A 88 3.51 -7.36 17.54
CA ASN A 88 2.73 -6.62 16.56
C ASN A 88 2.35 -5.25 17.13
N ILE A 89 2.83 -4.19 16.48
CA ILE A 89 2.46 -2.81 16.77
C ILE A 89 1.27 -2.49 15.87
N ASP A 90 0.07 -2.59 16.42
CA ASP A 90 -1.15 -2.11 15.77
C ASP A 90 -1.18 -0.57 15.82
N PRO A 91 -1.14 0.13 14.67
CA PRO A 91 -1.15 1.59 14.61
C PRO A 91 -2.39 2.22 15.26
N ASP A 92 -3.57 1.62 15.11
CA ASP A 92 -4.82 2.18 15.64
C ASP A 92 -4.86 2.04 17.17
N THR A 93 -4.41 0.88 17.66
CA THR A 93 -4.22 0.65 19.11
C THR A 93 -3.17 1.61 19.67
N ALA A 94 -2.05 1.84 18.96
CA ALA A 94 -1.03 2.80 19.35
C ALA A 94 -1.58 4.23 19.38
N ALA A 95 -2.37 4.62 18.38
CA ALA A 95 -3.02 5.92 18.29
C ALA A 95 -4.03 6.14 19.44
N GLU A 96 -4.83 5.13 19.78
CA GLU A 96 -5.76 5.22 20.92
C GLU A 96 -4.98 5.33 22.24
N ALA A 97 -3.93 4.54 22.43
CA ALA A 97 -3.08 4.65 23.63
C ALA A 97 -2.44 6.04 23.73
N TYR A 98 -1.94 6.58 22.62
CA TYR A 98 -1.41 7.95 22.54
C TYR A 98 -2.49 8.99 22.89
N ARG A 99 -3.68 8.88 22.29
CA ARG A 99 -4.85 9.73 22.59
C ARG A 99 -5.21 9.70 24.07
N GLN A 100 -5.27 8.52 24.68
CA GLN A 100 -5.56 8.37 26.10
C GLN A 100 -4.49 9.03 26.97
N ARG A 101 -3.20 8.88 26.63
CA ARG A 101 -2.09 9.54 27.35
C ARG A 101 -2.22 11.06 27.31
N VAL A 102 -2.50 11.64 26.14
CA VAL A 102 -2.67 13.09 25.98
C VAL A 102 -3.91 13.59 26.72
N LEU A 103 -5.04 12.87 26.62
CA LEU A 103 -6.28 13.23 27.31
C LEU A 103 -6.15 13.13 28.85
N ALA A 104 -5.36 12.19 29.35
CA ALA A 104 -5.10 12.05 30.79
C ALA A 104 -4.24 13.19 31.36
N GLN A 105 -3.47 13.88 30.51
CA GLN A 105 -2.64 15.03 30.89
C GLN A 105 -3.38 16.37 30.82
N LEU A 106 -4.59 16.42 30.24
CA LEU A 106 -5.45 17.59 30.35
C LEU A 106 -5.80 17.83 31.82
N GLU A 107 -5.78 19.10 32.23
CA GLU A 107 -6.15 19.47 33.60
C GLU A 107 -7.52 18.89 33.98
N SER A 108 -7.69 18.53 35.26
CA SER A 108 -8.94 17.97 35.78
C SER A 108 -10.14 18.92 35.64
N THR A 109 -9.89 20.18 35.32
CA THR A 109 -10.85 21.28 35.09
C THR A 109 -11.33 21.37 33.63
N ALA A 110 -10.71 20.65 32.69
CA ALA A 110 -11.08 20.67 31.28
C ALA A 110 -12.53 20.16 31.08
N SER A 111 -13.32 20.93 30.36
CA SER A 111 -14.71 20.62 30.05
C SER A 111 -14.84 19.39 29.14
N ALA A 112 -16.04 18.80 29.11
CA ALA A 112 -16.33 17.68 28.22
C ALA A 112 -16.16 18.04 26.73
N ASP A 113 -16.52 19.28 26.35
CA ASP A 113 -16.40 19.79 24.99
C ASP A 113 -14.93 20.02 24.58
N GLU A 114 -14.09 20.53 25.49
CA GLU A 114 -12.64 20.66 25.25
C GLU A 114 -11.99 19.30 25.08
N ARG A 115 -12.34 18.32 25.92
CA ARG A 115 -11.84 16.94 25.80
C ARG A 115 -12.27 16.29 24.49
N SER A 116 -13.51 16.51 24.07
CA SER A 116 -14.03 16.03 22.77
C SER A 116 -13.26 16.66 21.60
N THR A 117 -13.02 17.96 21.65
CA THR A 117 -12.28 18.70 20.62
C THR A 117 -10.84 18.22 20.49
N VAL A 118 -10.12 18.05 21.61
CA VAL A 118 -8.75 17.53 21.60
C VAL A 118 -8.70 16.09 21.10
N ARG A 119 -9.69 15.26 21.48
CA ARG A 119 -9.77 13.88 20.98
C ARG A 119 -9.94 13.86 19.47
N GLU A 120 -10.80 14.70 18.91
CA GLU A 120 -11.03 14.78 17.46
C GLU A 120 -9.77 15.26 16.71
N GLN A 121 -9.05 16.25 17.24
CA GLN A 121 -7.78 16.73 16.66
C GLN A 121 -6.68 15.65 16.60
N LEU A 122 -6.76 14.63 17.46
CA LEU A 122 -5.82 13.52 17.53
C LEU A 122 -6.32 12.26 16.79
N SER A 123 -7.45 12.32 16.10
CA SER A 123 -8.02 11.19 15.36
C SER A 123 -7.53 11.12 13.90
N GLY A 124 -6.70 12.06 13.46
CA GLY A 124 -6.17 12.08 12.09
C GLY A 124 -5.05 11.08 11.84
N ALA A 125 -4.83 10.71 10.56
CA ALA A 125 -3.80 9.75 10.17
C ALA A 125 -2.39 10.15 10.62
N CYS A 126 -2.08 11.45 10.66
CA CYS A 126 -0.81 11.96 11.19
C CYS A 126 -0.56 11.54 12.65
N THR A 127 -1.60 11.50 13.48
CA THR A 127 -1.46 11.03 14.87
C THR A 127 -1.21 9.54 14.93
N THR A 128 -1.88 8.75 14.09
CA THR A 128 -1.65 7.32 13.99
C THR A 128 -0.20 7.01 13.57
N GLU A 129 0.34 7.73 12.58
CA GLU A 129 1.74 7.57 12.16
C GLU A 129 2.74 7.92 13.27
N ILE A 130 2.53 9.05 13.96
CA ILE A 130 3.39 9.47 15.09
C ILE A 130 3.34 8.45 16.22
N ALA A 131 2.13 7.95 16.57
CA ALA A 131 1.95 7.00 17.65
C ALA A 131 2.59 5.63 17.34
N ALA A 132 2.45 5.14 16.10
CA ALA A 132 3.14 3.94 15.66
C ALA A 132 4.66 4.11 15.70
N PHE A 133 5.17 5.30 15.34
CA PHE A 133 6.60 5.58 15.42
C PHE A 133 7.11 5.72 16.86
N ASP A 134 6.33 6.22 17.83
CA ASP A 134 6.75 6.23 19.25
C ASP A 134 7.05 4.80 19.76
N GLU A 135 6.18 3.85 19.46
CA GLU A 135 6.40 2.44 19.81
C GLU A 135 7.67 1.88 19.12
N PHE A 136 7.89 2.27 17.87
CA PHE A 136 9.09 1.92 17.11
C PHE A 136 10.37 2.53 17.69
N ALA A 137 10.35 3.82 18.02
CA ALA A 137 11.46 4.55 18.62
C ALA A 137 11.81 3.98 20.01
N ALA A 138 10.81 3.55 20.78
CA ALA A 138 11.02 2.86 22.04
C ALA A 138 11.81 1.55 21.86
N LEU A 139 11.65 0.81 20.76
CA LEU A 139 12.43 -0.40 20.50
C LEU A 139 13.88 -0.10 20.09
N LEU A 140 14.10 1.00 19.39
CA LEU A 140 15.41 1.42 18.89
C LEU A 140 16.29 2.09 19.95
N ALA A 141 15.70 2.89 20.84
CA ALA A 141 16.42 3.80 21.73
C ALA A 141 17.19 3.12 22.89
N SER A 142 17.47 1.81 22.82
CA SER A 142 18.25 0.86 23.66
C SER A 142 18.57 1.13 25.16
N GLU A 143 18.64 2.36 25.65
CA GLU A 143 18.93 2.74 27.04
C GLU A 143 17.69 3.01 27.92
N GLY A 144 16.46 2.82 27.42
CA GLY A 144 15.26 3.14 28.22
C GLY A 144 14.04 2.21 28.08
N SER A 145 14.13 1.17 27.25
CA SER A 145 12.98 0.30 26.93
C SER A 145 13.23 -1.13 27.38
N ALA A 146 12.47 -1.59 28.37
CA ALA A 146 12.46 -2.98 28.81
C ALA A 146 12.03 -3.97 27.71
N ARG A 147 11.42 -3.48 26.60
CA ARG A 147 10.84 -4.32 25.54
C ARG A 147 11.86 -4.83 24.51
N GLY A 148 12.95 -4.09 24.28
CA GLY A 148 14.03 -4.48 23.36
C GLY A 148 15.26 -5.09 24.06
N GLN A 149 15.29 -5.08 25.39
CA GLN A 149 16.39 -5.63 26.18
C GLN A 149 16.32 -7.17 26.19
N GLY A 150 17.43 -7.83 25.88
CA GLY A 150 17.57 -9.30 25.94
C GLY A 150 17.53 -10.04 24.60
N PHE A 151 17.36 -9.33 23.47
CA PHE A 151 17.47 -9.88 22.12
C PHE A 151 18.78 -9.47 21.45
N ASP A 152 19.37 -10.41 20.71
CA ASP A 152 20.56 -10.17 19.88
C ASP A 152 20.20 -9.37 18.62
N HIS A 153 19.04 -9.68 18.04
CA HIS A 153 18.52 -9.03 16.84
C HIS A 153 17.05 -8.64 16.99
N VAL A 154 16.69 -7.48 16.44
CA VAL A 154 15.31 -7.04 16.26
C VAL A 154 15.06 -6.85 14.77
N VAL A 155 14.13 -7.63 14.22
CA VAL A 155 13.80 -7.68 12.80
C VAL A 155 12.45 -7.02 12.58
N PHE A 156 12.40 -5.99 11.75
CA PHE A 156 11.18 -5.28 11.41
C PHE A 156 10.74 -5.65 9.99
N ASP A 157 9.48 -6.05 9.84
CA ASP A 157 8.93 -6.44 8.53
C ASP A 157 8.63 -5.25 7.59
N THR A 158 8.63 -4.05 8.16
CA THR A 158 8.38 -2.78 7.48
C THR A 158 9.32 -1.72 8.07
N ALA A 159 10.01 -0.96 7.21
CA ALA A 159 10.71 0.25 7.63
C ALA A 159 9.75 1.44 7.69
N PRO A 160 9.98 2.42 8.59
CA PRO A 160 9.24 3.67 8.59
C PRO A 160 9.41 4.37 7.23
N THR A 161 8.34 5.02 6.76
CA THR A 161 8.36 5.68 5.44
C THR A 161 9.31 6.88 5.46
N GLY A 162 9.79 7.29 4.27
CA GLY A 162 10.55 8.53 4.12
C GLY A 162 9.78 9.76 4.62
N HIS A 163 8.44 9.76 4.53
CA HIS A 163 7.61 10.84 5.07
C HIS A 163 7.67 10.88 6.60
N THR A 164 7.44 9.74 7.27
CA THR A 164 7.51 9.62 8.73
C THR A 164 8.91 9.99 9.25
N LEU A 165 9.96 9.47 8.61
CA LEU A 165 11.34 9.82 8.96
C LEU A 165 11.67 11.29 8.71
N ARG A 166 11.12 11.91 7.64
CA ARG A 166 11.29 13.35 7.38
C ARG A 166 10.58 14.19 8.44
N LEU A 167 9.32 13.89 8.75
CA LEU A 167 8.55 14.56 9.81
C LEU A 167 9.30 14.56 11.15
N LEU A 168 10.04 13.50 11.42
CA LEU A 168 10.82 13.31 12.64
C LEU A 168 12.28 13.73 12.52
N SER A 169 12.73 14.13 11.33
CA SER A 169 13.99 14.86 11.09
C SER A 169 13.80 16.38 11.19
N LEU A 170 12.55 16.83 11.26
CA LEU A 170 12.17 18.20 11.58
C LEU A 170 12.52 18.70 13.01
N PRO A 171 13.05 17.92 13.99
CA PRO A 171 13.57 18.49 15.24
C PRO A 171 14.62 19.60 15.04
N LYS A 172 15.38 19.56 13.94
CA LYS A 172 16.24 20.69 13.54
C LYS A 172 15.47 21.99 13.22
N ALA A 173 14.22 21.89 12.78
CA ALA A 173 13.29 23.01 12.63
C ALA A 173 12.50 23.29 13.92
N TRP A 174 12.25 22.28 14.75
CA TRP A 174 11.49 22.42 15.99
C TRP A 174 12.27 23.13 17.09
N THR A 175 13.58 22.93 17.19
CA THR A 175 14.43 23.69 18.15
C THR A 175 14.32 25.21 17.99
N GLY A 176 14.14 25.71 16.77
CA GLY A 176 13.85 27.13 16.49
C GLY A 176 12.37 27.51 16.59
N PHE A 177 11.47 26.65 16.12
CA PHE A 177 10.02 26.88 16.13
C PHE A 177 9.39 26.83 17.53
N LEU A 178 9.92 25.97 18.42
CA LEU A 178 9.45 25.76 19.80
C LEU A 178 9.93 26.82 20.80
N ALA A 179 10.75 27.79 20.36
CA ALA A 179 11.26 28.86 21.20
C ALA A 179 10.30 30.07 21.30
N GLY A 180 9.21 30.13 20.52
CA GLY A 180 8.36 31.33 20.45
C GLY A 180 6.90 31.18 20.04
N ASN A 181 6.35 29.98 19.83
CA ASN A 181 4.94 29.79 19.43
C ASN A 181 4.16 28.94 20.46
N ASP A 182 3.48 29.62 21.39
CA ASP A 182 2.56 29.00 22.37
C ASP A 182 1.12 28.82 21.84
N ARG A 183 0.82 29.32 20.63
CA ARG A 183 -0.52 29.27 20.03
C ARG A 183 -0.45 29.11 18.51
N GLY A 184 -0.52 27.88 18.02
CA GLY A 184 -0.99 27.59 16.66
C GLY A 184 -0.27 26.46 15.91
N ALA A 185 -1.01 25.39 15.61
CA ALA A 185 -1.12 24.80 14.27
C ALA A 185 -2.18 23.68 14.28
N SER A 186 -3.17 23.78 13.39
CA SER A 186 -4.47 23.10 13.40
C SER A 186 -4.47 21.58 13.13
N CYS A 187 -3.31 20.92 13.04
CA CYS A 187 -3.21 19.47 12.71
C CYS A 187 -2.17 18.72 13.54
N LEU A 188 -1.40 19.42 14.37
CA LEU A 188 -0.44 18.86 15.30
C LEU A 188 -1.05 19.05 16.68
N GLY A 189 -1.55 17.97 17.29
CA GLY A 189 -2.08 18.02 18.65
C GLY A 189 -1.09 18.59 19.68
N PRO A 190 -1.49 18.69 20.95
CA PRO A 190 -0.87 19.57 21.94
C PRO A 190 0.66 19.44 22.00
N HIS A 191 1.34 20.58 21.81
CA HIS A 191 2.79 20.81 21.78
C HIS A 191 3.61 20.16 22.92
N SER A 192 2.98 19.64 23.98
CA SER A 192 3.61 19.01 25.14
C SER A 192 4.06 17.57 24.91
N GLY A 193 3.34 16.77 24.12
CA GLY A 193 3.61 15.34 23.93
C GLY A 193 4.91 15.05 23.16
N LEU A 194 5.20 15.87 22.14
CA LEU A 194 6.38 15.71 21.27
C LEU A 194 7.68 16.17 21.95
N LYS A 195 7.64 17.23 22.77
CA LYS A 195 8.81 17.74 23.52
C LYS A 195 9.35 16.69 24.51
N MET A 196 8.48 15.89 25.13
CA MET A 196 8.86 14.84 26.09
C MET A 196 9.55 13.63 25.45
N GLN A 197 9.52 13.49 24.12
CA GLN A 197 10.05 12.33 23.41
C GLN A 197 11.17 12.67 22.42
N GLU A 198 11.60 13.93 22.36
CA GLU A 198 12.67 14.39 21.46
C GLU A 198 13.97 13.59 21.65
N GLU A 199 14.39 13.36 22.90
CA GLU A 199 15.59 12.56 23.21
C GLU A 199 15.47 11.13 22.68
N ARG A 200 14.30 10.50 22.85
CA ARG A 200 14.02 9.16 22.36
C ARG A 200 14.06 9.10 20.83
N PHE A 201 13.46 10.08 20.16
CA PHE A 201 13.47 10.15 18.70
C PHE A 201 14.87 10.40 18.14
N ASN A 202 15.63 11.28 18.77
CA ASN A 202 17.03 11.52 18.39
C ASN A 202 17.88 10.25 18.57
N ALA A 203 17.70 9.52 19.68
CA ALA A 203 18.36 8.23 19.90
C ALA A 203 17.96 7.18 18.86
N ALA A 204 16.66 7.10 18.52
CA ALA A 204 16.18 6.19 17.48
C ALA A 204 16.75 6.55 16.09
N LEU A 205 16.81 7.82 15.73
CA LEU A 205 17.38 8.28 14.47
C LEU A 205 18.90 8.02 14.41
N ALA A 206 19.61 8.21 15.52
CA ALA A 206 21.02 7.88 15.64
C ALA A 206 21.25 6.36 15.45
N ALA A 207 20.45 5.52 16.10
CA ALA A 207 20.53 4.06 15.93
C ALA A 207 20.21 3.63 14.49
N LEU A 208 19.22 4.23 13.83
CA LEU A 208 18.88 3.97 12.43
C LEU A 208 20.00 4.35 11.46
N SER A 209 20.70 5.45 11.76
CA SER A 209 21.77 5.99 10.90
C SER A 209 23.12 5.33 11.15
N ASP A 210 23.28 4.60 12.26
CA ASP A 210 24.52 3.88 12.60
C ASP A 210 24.60 2.56 11.78
N PRO A 211 25.56 2.44 10.84
CA PRO A 211 25.72 1.26 10.01
C PRO A 211 26.17 0.01 10.81
N ALA A 212 26.72 0.17 12.01
CA ALA A 212 27.06 -0.95 12.88
C ALA A 212 25.83 -1.52 13.61
N LEU A 213 24.80 -0.70 13.82
CA LEU A 213 23.57 -1.08 14.51
C LEU A 213 22.45 -1.47 13.56
N THR A 214 22.37 -0.86 12.37
CA THR A 214 21.20 -0.96 11.49
C THR A 214 21.57 -1.38 10.06
N THR A 215 20.83 -2.35 9.53
CA THR A 215 20.82 -2.69 8.10
C THR A 215 19.41 -2.52 7.55
N VAL A 216 19.30 -1.82 6.43
CA VAL A 216 18.05 -1.72 5.68
C VAL A 216 18.09 -2.66 4.48
N VAL A 217 17.15 -3.59 4.42
CA VAL A 217 16.95 -4.56 3.35
C VAL A 217 15.82 -4.07 2.45
N LEU A 218 16.19 -3.58 1.27
CA LEU A 218 15.27 -3.21 0.18
C LEU A 218 14.83 -4.50 -0.51
N VAL A 219 13.56 -4.86 -0.35
CA VAL A 219 12.94 -6.02 -1.00
C VAL A 219 12.20 -5.56 -2.25
N THR A 220 12.51 -6.20 -3.37
CA THR A 220 11.82 -5.96 -4.64
C THR A 220 11.53 -7.27 -5.38
N ARG A 221 10.88 -7.17 -6.53
CA ARG A 221 10.62 -8.26 -7.48
C ARG A 221 11.36 -7.94 -8.79
N PRO A 222 11.64 -8.94 -9.64
CA PRO A 222 12.13 -8.72 -11.00
C PRO A 222 11.02 -8.13 -11.89
N ASP A 223 10.61 -6.90 -11.60
CA ASP A 223 9.61 -6.11 -12.32
C ASP A 223 10.07 -4.64 -12.30
N PRO A 224 10.00 -3.92 -13.44
CA PRO A 224 10.50 -2.54 -13.51
C PRO A 224 9.85 -1.60 -12.49
N ARG A 225 8.55 -1.72 -12.21
CA ARG A 225 7.84 -0.77 -11.33
C ARG A 225 8.24 -0.92 -9.86
N PRO A 226 8.22 -2.12 -9.24
CA PRO A 226 8.79 -2.32 -7.91
C PRO A 226 10.26 -1.92 -7.80
N MET A 227 11.08 -2.15 -8.84
CA MET A 227 12.48 -1.73 -8.84
C MET A 227 12.66 -0.22 -8.84
N GLN A 228 11.91 0.52 -9.66
CA GLN A 228 11.93 1.99 -9.64
C GLN A 228 11.51 2.56 -8.29
N GLU A 229 10.49 1.97 -7.66
CA GLU A 229 10.05 2.37 -6.32
C GLU A 229 11.13 2.11 -5.28
N ALA A 230 11.71 0.90 -5.28
CA ALA A 230 12.81 0.55 -4.39
C ALA A 230 14.03 1.45 -4.59
N ALA A 231 14.33 1.85 -5.84
CA ALA A 231 15.42 2.78 -6.15
C ALA A 231 15.18 4.18 -5.56
N ARG A 232 13.95 4.69 -5.65
CA ARG A 232 13.54 5.94 -5.01
C ARG A 232 13.70 5.84 -3.50
N THR A 233 13.15 4.80 -2.88
CA THR A 233 13.27 4.55 -1.44
C THR A 233 14.73 4.47 -1.01
N ALA A 234 15.59 3.79 -1.77
CA ALA A 234 17.02 3.70 -1.48
C ALA A 234 17.68 5.08 -1.40
N GLN A 235 17.40 5.94 -2.38
CA GLN A 235 17.93 7.31 -2.43
C GLN A 235 17.41 8.17 -1.27
N GLU A 236 16.11 8.10 -0.96
CA GLU A 236 15.51 8.84 0.15
C GLU A 236 16.10 8.44 1.50
N LEU A 237 16.25 7.13 1.73
CA LEU A 237 16.84 6.61 2.96
C LEU A 237 18.33 6.96 3.08
N ARG A 238 19.08 6.98 1.96
CA ARG A 238 20.47 7.48 1.96
C ARG A 238 20.54 8.96 2.32
N ALA A 239 19.63 9.78 1.79
CA ALA A 239 19.57 11.21 2.12
C ALA A 239 19.27 11.46 3.61
N LEU A 240 18.59 10.51 4.27
CA LEU A 240 18.31 10.52 5.70
C LEU A 240 19.43 9.93 6.58
N GLY A 241 20.52 9.44 5.99
CA GLY A 241 21.66 8.87 6.71
C GLY A 241 21.63 7.35 6.90
N LEU A 242 20.62 6.64 6.40
CA LEU A 242 20.55 5.18 6.45
C LEU A 242 21.37 4.58 5.29
N LEU A 243 22.69 4.58 5.46
CA LEU A 243 23.65 4.23 4.39
C LEU A 243 23.88 2.73 4.23
N HIS A 244 23.70 1.93 5.28
CA HIS A 244 23.93 0.48 5.24
C HIS A 244 22.71 -0.26 4.67
N GLN A 245 22.62 -0.25 3.35
CA GLN A 245 21.52 -0.82 2.59
C GLN A 245 21.95 -2.10 1.86
N ARG A 246 21.02 -3.06 1.75
CA ARG A 246 21.14 -4.27 0.93
C ARG A 246 19.90 -4.44 0.06
N LEU A 247 20.05 -5.14 -1.06
CA LEU A 247 18.97 -5.44 -1.99
C LEU A 247 18.65 -6.94 -1.96
N VAL A 248 17.37 -7.28 -1.81
CA VAL A 248 16.87 -8.64 -2.02
C VAL A 248 15.87 -8.63 -3.17
N ILE A 249 16.17 -9.38 -4.23
CA ILE A 249 15.26 -9.58 -5.36
C ILE A 249 14.53 -10.90 -5.14
N ASN A 250 13.26 -10.81 -4.78
CA ASN A 250 12.44 -11.94 -4.38
C ASN A 250 11.65 -12.54 -5.55
N GLY A 251 11.54 -13.86 -5.55
CA GLY A 251 10.88 -14.69 -6.55
C GLY A 251 11.35 -14.47 -7.97
N VAL A 252 12.66 -14.57 -8.18
CA VAL A 252 13.26 -14.72 -9.50
C VAL A 252 12.71 -16.01 -10.14
N PHE A 253 12.04 -15.87 -11.27
CA PHE A 253 11.41 -16.98 -11.97
C PHE A 253 12.26 -17.39 -13.18
N HIS A 254 12.38 -18.69 -13.38
CA HIS A 254 12.94 -19.32 -14.57
C HIS A 254 11.92 -20.32 -15.11
N ALA A 255 11.65 -20.29 -16.41
CA ALA A 255 10.73 -21.24 -17.02
C ALA A 255 11.30 -22.65 -16.87
N SER A 256 10.47 -23.60 -16.41
CA SER A 256 10.91 -24.98 -16.22
C SER A 256 11.26 -25.64 -17.55
N HIS A 257 10.56 -25.23 -18.62
CA HIS A 257 10.73 -25.71 -19.98
C HIS A 257 10.66 -24.53 -20.97
N PRO A 258 11.77 -23.82 -21.22
CA PRO A 258 11.80 -22.66 -22.11
C PRO A 258 11.28 -22.99 -23.51
N GLY A 259 10.43 -22.11 -24.06
CA GLY A 259 9.84 -22.24 -25.40
C GLY A 259 8.60 -23.14 -25.48
N GLN A 260 8.15 -23.74 -24.37
CA GLN A 260 6.98 -24.62 -24.34
C GLN A 260 5.73 -23.96 -23.73
N ASP A 261 5.90 -22.81 -23.08
CA ASP A 261 4.82 -22.09 -22.41
C ASP A 261 5.02 -20.58 -22.58
N THR A 262 4.17 -19.97 -23.41
CA THR A 262 4.26 -18.53 -23.74
C THR A 262 4.09 -17.62 -22.53
N VAL A 263 3.38 -18.06 -21.49
CA VAL A 263 3.18 -17.29 -20.27
C VAL A 263 4.43 -17.35 -19.41
N ALA A 264 4.99 -18.56 -19.21
CA ALA A 264 6.23 -18.74 -18.45
C ALA A 264 7.40 -18.03 -19.13
N ASP A 265 7.57 -18.20 -20.44
CA ASP A 265 8.62 -17.54 -21.21
C ASP A 265 8.51 -16.01 -21.10
N ALA A 266 7.30 -15.47 -21.14
CA ALA A 266 7.08 -14.02 -21.00
C ALA A 266 7.36 -13.52 -19.58
N ILE A 267 7.00 -14.28 -18.53
CA ILE A 267 7.33 -13.93 -17.13
C ILE A 267 8.85 -13.92 -16.93
N GLU A 268 9.56 -14.93 -17.43
CA GLU A 268 11.02 -14.98 -17.36
C GLU A 268 11.67 -13.83 -18.14
N ALA A 269 11.21 -13.56 -19.36
CA ALA A 269 11.72 -12.46 -20.18
C ALA A 269 11.55 -11.09 -19.51
N LEU A 270 10.36 -10.82 -18.95
CA LEU A 270 10.10 -9.57 -18.21
C LEU A 270 11.00 -9.45 -16.98
N GLY A 271 11.24 -10.55 -16.27
CA GLY A 271 12.16 -10.58 -15.14
C GLY A 271 13.60 -10.31 -15.55
N GLY A 272 14.04 -10.92 -16.65
CA GLY A 272 15.36 -10.70 -17.22
C GLY A 272 15.57 -9.26 -17.70
N GLU A 273 14.58 -8.67 -18.36
CA GLU A 273 14.60 -7.26 -18.77
C GLU A 273 14.72 -6.33 -17.55
N ALA A 274 13.89 -6.53 -16.52
CA ALA A 274 13.92 -5.72 -15.31
C ALA A 274 15.28 -5.77 -14.60
N LEU A 275 15.90 -6.96 -14.54
CA LEU A 275 17.24 -7.14 -13.99
C LEU A 275 18.32 -6.46 -14.84
N ALA A 276 18.19 -6.49 -16.17
CA ALA A 276 19.13 -5.86 -17.10
C ALA A 276 19.04 -4.33 -17.07
N THR A 277 17.83 -3.77 -16.89
CA THR A 277 17.57 -2.33 -16.81
C THR A 277 17.46 -1.84 -15.36
N MET A 278 18.08 -2.55 -14.41
CA MET A 278 18.02 -2.20 -12.99
C MET A 278 18.56 -0.78 -12.76
N PRO A 279 17.86 0.07 -12.00
CA PRO A 279 18.36 1.41 -11.69
C PRO A 279 19.72 1.38 -10.97
N ASP A 280 20.63 2.30 -11.35
CA ASP A 280 21.99 2.38 -10.79
C ASP A 280 22.03 2.43 -9.26
N ALA A 281 21.06 3.12 -8.66
CA ALA A 281 20.93 3.23 -7.21
C ALA A 281 20.79 1.86 -6.52
N LEU A 282 20.18 0.88 -7.19
CA LEU A 282 20.03 -0.50 -6.73
C LEU A 282 21.19 -1.38 -7.18
N ALA A 283 21.68 -1.20 -8.41
CA ALA A 283 22.77 -2.00 -8.95
C ALA A 283 24.08 -1.88 -8.12
N ALA A 284 24.27 -0.74 -7.46
CA ALA A 284 25.41 -0.49 -6.56
C ALA A 284 25.31 -1.19 -5.19
N LEU A 285 24.16 -1.78 -4.83
CA LEU A 285 23.95 -2.39 -3.51
C LEU A 285 24.41 -3.85 -3.48
N PRO A 286 24.88 -4.36 -2.32
CA PRO A 286 25.00 -5.79 -2.09
C PRO A 286 23.67 -6.49 -2.34
N ARG A 287 23.67 -7.49 -3.20
CA ARG A 287 22.46 -8.12 -3.75
C ARG A 287 22.38 -9.60 -3.40
N ASP A 288 21.20 -10.01 -2.98
CA ASP A 288 20.80 -11.40 -2.84
C ASP A 288 19.57 -11.68 -3.72
N GLU A 289 19.49 -12.85 -4.33
CA GLU A 289 18.37 -13.28 -5.17
C GLU A 289 17.69 -14.51 -4.57
N VAL A 290 16.37 -14.43 -4.39
CA VAL A 290 15.56 -15.53 -3.88
C VAL A 290 14.70 -16.06 -5.02
N PRO A 291 14.82 -17.35 -5.40
CA PRO A 291 14.04 -17.91 -6.50
C PRO A 291 12.57 -18.03 -6.14
N LEU A 292 11.70 -18.01 -7.14
CA LEU A 292 10.28 -18.29 -6.96
C LEU A 292 10.13 -19.72 -6.45
N ARG A 293 9.49 -19.90 -5.29
CA ARG A 293 9.22 -21.22 -4.70
C ARG A 293 7.87 -21.74 -5.16
N ALA A 294 7.73 -23.06 -5.29
CA ALA A 294 6.50 -23.71 -5.73
C ALA A 294 5.38 -23.72 -4.68
N PHE A 295 5.69 -23.36 -3.43
CA PHE A 295 4.76 -23.36 -2.31
C PHE A 295 4.48 -21.94 -1.83
N ASP A 296 3.36 -21.76 -1.13
CA ASP A 296 3.07 -20.53 -0.39
C ASP A 296 3.85 -20.51 0.93
N THR A 297 4.25 -19.32 1.37
CA THR A 297 5.09 -19.13 2.58
C THR A 297 4.26 -19.18 3.86
N VAL A 298 3.43 -20.21 4.02
CA VAL A 298 2.59 -20.41 5.21
C VAL A 298 3.19 -21.54 6.06
N GLY A 299 3.40 -21.27 7.34
CA GLY A 299 3.97 -22.21 8.29
C GLY A 299 5.50 -22.26 8.28
N LEU A 300 6.06 -22.70 9.41
CA LEU A 300 7.51 -22.76 9.63
C LEU A 300 8.29 -23.59 8.59
N PRO A 301 7.82 -24.75 8.11
CA PRO A 301 8.56 -25.52 7.11
C PRO A 301 8.76 -24.74 5.80
N ALA A 302 7.71 -24.06 5.32
CA ALA A 302 7.78 -23.24 4.11
C ALA A 302 8.71 -22.04 4.30
N LEU A 303 8.66 -21.38 5.47
CA LEU A 303 9.52 -20.25 5.80
C LEU A 303 11.00 -20.64 5.89
N ARG A 304 11.33 -21.77 6.50
CA ARG A 304 12.70 -22.32 6.51
C ARG A 304 13.17 -22.69 5.10
N ALA A 305 12.28 -23.27 4.29
CA ALA A 305 12.58 -23.64 2.91
C ALA A 305 12.77 -22.43 1.99
N LEU A 306 12.21 -21.26 2.32
CA LEU A 306 12.38 -20.03 1.54
C LEU A 306 13.86 -19.68 1.34
N LEU A 307 14.65 -19.75 2.42
CA LEU A 307 16.10 -19.48 2.43
C LEU A 307 16.97 -20.76 2.38
N GLY A 308 16.38 -21.92 2.11
CA GLY A 308 17.11 -23.19 1.98
C GLY A 308 17.67 -23.77 3.28
N GLY A 309 17.16 -23.36 4.46
CA GLY A 309 17.62 -23.81 5.78
C GLY A 309 16.95 -25.09 6.30
N GLY A 310 15.97 -25.64 5.58
CA GLY A 310 15.42 -26.97 5.87
C GLY A 310 16.16 -28.03 5.07
N ALA A 311 16.50 -29.16 5.70
CA ALA A 311 16.83 -30.39 4.99
C ALA A 311 15.86 -30.55 3.81
N ALA A 312 16.39 -30.93 2.65
CA ALA A 312 15.68 -31.15 1.39
C ALA A 312 14.59 -32.24 1.49
N SER A 313 13.60 -32.01 2.35
CA SER A 313 12.48 -32.87 2.70
C SER A 313 11.24 -32.02 2.95
N THR A 314 11.00 -31.02 2.11
CA THR A 314 9.68 -30.93 1.48
C THR A 314 9.80 -31.44 0.06
N SER A 315 10.21 -32.72 -0.06
CA SER A 315 9.59 -33.59 -1.05
C SER A 315 8.11 -33.78 -0.67
N THR A 316 7.32 -32.71 -0.72
CA THR A 316 6.16 -32.85 -1.58
C THR A 316 6.79 -32.90 -2.96
N ALA A 317 6.99 -34.11 -3.47
CA ALA A 317 7.09 -34.30 -4.90
C ALA A 317 6.08 -33.32 -5.51
N LEU A 318 6.49 -32.48 -6.46
CA LEU A 318 5.54 -31.81 -7.35
C LEU A 318 4.45 -32.85 -7.58
N PRO A 319 3.19 -32.63 -7.14
CA PRO A 319 2.17 -33.66 -7.28
C PRO A 319 2.28 -34.11 -8.72
N ALA A 320 2.55 -35.41 -8.91
CA ALA A 320 2.81 -35.96 -10.24
C ALA A 320 1.73 -35.35 -11.14
N PRO A 321 2.11 -34.68 -12.25
CA PRO A 321 1.22 -33.77 -12.96
C PRO A 321 -0.10 -34.49 -13.10
N THR A 322 -1.13 -34.03 -12.39
CA THR A 322 -2.45 -34.61 -12.53
C THR A 322 -2.70 -34.54 -14.02
N THR A 323 -2.90 -35.69 -14.65
CA THR A 323 -2.97 -35.82 -16.10
C THR A 323 -4.11 -35.01 -16.72
N ALA A 324 -4.94 -34.39 -15.88
CA ALA A 324 -5.76 -33.24 -16.21
C ALA A 324 -5.20 -31.98 -15.52
N ALA A 325 -4.71 -31.03 -16.31
CA ALA A 325 -4.56 -29.65 -15.84
C ALA A 325 -5.92 -29.16 -15.34
N ASP A 326 -6.00 -28.64 -14.12
CA ASP A 326 -7.25 -28.07 -13.62
C ASP A 326 -7.74 -26.98 -14.57
N PRO A 327 -9.04 -26.95 -14.91
CA PRO A 327 -9.55 -25.96 -15.86
C PRO A 327 -9.24 -24.54 -15.37
N PRO A 328 -8.97 -23.59 -16.29
CA PRO A 328 -8.71 -22.21 -15.92
C PRO A 328 -9.85 -21.67 -15.07
N LEU A 329 -9.53 -20.73 -14.19
CA LEU A 329 -10.50 -20.11 -13.28
C LEU A 329 -11.67 -19.54 -14.10
N ARG A 330 -12.86 -20.15 -14.01
CA ARG A 330 -14.06 -19.66 -14.69
C ARG A 330 -14.47 -18.35 -14.02
N ALA A 331 -14.37 -17.26 -14.75
CA ALA A 331 -14.64 -15.94 -14.22
C ALA A 331 -15.35 -15.05 -15.23
N THR A 332 -16.15 -14.13 -14.69
CA THR A 332 -16.82 -13.11 -15.49
C THR A 332 -15.76 -12.15 -16.08
N PRO A 333 -15.73 -11.95 -17.40
CA PRO A 333 -14.74 -11.08 -18.04
C PRO A 333 -15.03 -9.60 -17.73
N LEU A 334 -13.99 -8.77 -17.84
CA LEU A 334 -14.12 -7.32 -17.62
C LEU A 334 -15.10 -6.67 -18.61
N ALA A 335 -15.28 -7.22 -19.81
CA ALA A 335 -16.29 -6.76 -20.77
C ALA A 335 -17.72 -6.73 -20.18
N ALA A 336 -18.11 -7.77 -19.43
CA ALA A 336 -19.44 -7.86 -18.83
C ALA A 336 -19.63 -6.82 -17.71
N MET A 337 -18.55 -6.43 -17.03
CA MET A 337 -18.56 -5.31 -16.09
C MET A 337 -18.91 -4.00 -16.81
N VAL A 338 -18.24 -3.75 -17.92
CA VAL A 338 -18.47 -2.54 -18.72
C VAL A 338 -19.88 -2.52 -19.28
N ASP A 339 -20.41 -3.65 -19.77
CA ASP A 339 -21.80 -3.74 -20.24
C ASP A 339 -22.81 -3.38 -19.14
N THR A 340 -22.58 -3.89 -17.92
CA THR A 340 -23.45 -3.60 -16.77
C THR A 340 -23.40 -2.13 -16.38
N LEU A 341 -22.21 -1.53 -16.38
CA LEU A 341 -22.03 -0.11 -16.07
C LEU A 341 -22.64 0.78 -17.16
N ALA A 342 -22.40 0.47 -18.44
CA ALA A 342 -22.93 1.22 -19.57
C ALA A 342 -24.46 1.30 -19.57
N ALA A 343 -25.15 0.24 -19.13
CA ALA A 343 -26.61 0.20 -19.03
C ALA A 343 -27.19 1.28 -18.09
N LYS A 344 -26.40 1.84 -17.16
CA LYS A 344 -26.80 2.97 -16.29
C LYS A 344 -26.80 4.32 -17.01
N GLY A 345 -26.10 4.43 -18.14
CA GLY A 345 -26.03 5.63 -18.98
C GLY A 345 -25.04 6.72 -18.52
N HIS A 346 -24.92 6.93 -17.21
CA HIS A 346 -23.99 7.87 -16.58
C HIS A 346 -23.68 7.43 -15.14
N GLY A 347 -22.67 8.04 -14.52
CA GLY A 347 -22.31 7.74 -13.13
C GLY A 347 -20.83 7.92 -12.82
N LEU A 348 -20.50 7.85 -11.53
CA LEU A 348 -19.15 7.88 -11.03
C LEU A 348 -18.65 6.44 -10.85
N ILE A 349 -17.47 6.14 -11.39
CA ILE A 349 -16.77 4.86 -11.20
C ILE A 349 -15.44 5.16 -10.51
N MET A 350 -15.26 4.64 -9.30
CA MET A 350 -14.02 4.82 -8.55
C MET A 350 -13.24 3.52 -8.53
N VAL A 351 -12.04 3.52 -9.10
CA VAL A 351 -11.17 2.35 -9.12
C VAL A 351 -10.18 2.45 -7.97
N MET A 352 -10.33 1.57 -6.98
CA MET A 352 -9.61 1.60 -5.71
C MET A 352 -8.79 0.34 -5.48
N GLY A 353 -7.84 0.40 -4.55
CA GLY A 353 -6.92 -0.71 -4.25
C GLY A 353 -5.50 -0.24 -3.95
N LYS A 354 -4.65 -1.17 -3.51
CA LYS A 354 -3.27 -0.85 -3.12
C LYS A 354 -2.41 -0.44 -4.32
N GLY A 355 -1.26 0.17 -4.06
CA GLY A 355 -0.33 0.57 -5.12
C GLY A 355 0.18 -0.65 -5.91
N GLY A 356 0.13 -0.59 -7.25
CA GLY A 356 0.66 -1.66 -8.11
C GLY A 356 -0.28 -2.79 -8.50
N VAL A 357 -1.49 -2.88 -7.94
CA VAL A 357 -2.49 -3.89 -8.33
C VAL A 357 -3.06 -3.68 -9.74
N GLY A 358 -2.77 -2.54 -10.38
CA GLY A 358 -3.16 -2.24 -11.76
C GLY A 358 -4.41 -1.36 -11.91
N LYS A 359 -4.76 -0.57 -10.90
CA LYS A 359 -5.89 0.38 -10.92
C LYS A 359 -5.95 1.24 -12.17
N THR A 360 -4.86 1.92 -12.51
CA THR A 360 -4.73 2.76 -13.71
C THR A 360 -5.06 2.01 -14.99
N THR A 361 -4.61 0.76 -15.12
CA THR A 361 -4.91 -0.08 -16.29
C THR A 361 -6.39 -0.44 -16.33
N ILE A 362 -6.99 -0.83 -15.20
CA ILE A 362 -8.42 -1.14 -15.12
C ILE A 362 -9.28 0.11 -15.38
N ALA A 363 -8.95 1.25 -14.77
CA ALA A 363 -9.62 2.52 -14.99
C ALA A 363 -9.58 2.94 -16.47
N ALA A 364 -8.41 2.85 -17.11
CA ALA A 364 -8.28 3.16 -18.53
C ALA A 364 -9.07 2.16 -19.41
N ALA A 365 -9.05 0.87 -19.08
CA ALA A 365 -9.83 -0.15 -19.81
C ALA A 365 -11.35 0.07 -19.69
N LEU A 366 -11.85 0.37 -18.49
CA LEU A 366 -13.25 0.71 -18.26
C LEU A 366 -13.65 1.96 -19.06
N ALA A 367 -12.83 3.01 -19.02
CA ALA A 367 -13.09 4.25 -19.74
C ALA A 367 -13.14 4.04 -21.27
N VAL A 368 -12.16 3.33 -21.83
CA VAL A 368 -12.15 2.95 -23.25
C VAL A 368 -13.38 2.11 -23.60
N GLY A 369 -13.72 1.13 -22.77
CA GLY A 369 -14.87 0.26 -22.99
C GLY A 369 -16.21 0.98 -22.97
N LEU A 370 -16.38 1.98 -22.10
CA LEU A 370 -17.58 2.82 -22.03
C LEU A 370 -17.70 3.73 -23.26
N VAL A 371 -16.59 4.30 -23.73
CA VAL A 371 -16.58 5.08 -24.98
C VAL A 371 -16.91 4.20 -26.19
N GLN A 372 -16.39 2.97 -26.25
CA GLN A 372 -16.75 2.00 -27.30
C GLN A 372 -18.23 1.63 -27.29
N ARG A 373 -18.93 1.79 -26.16
CA ARG A 373 -20.38 1.61 -26.01
C ARG A 373 -21.18 2.90 -26.26
N GLY A 374 -20.52 3.97 -26.70
CA GLY A 374 -21.16 5.21 -27.15
C GLY A 374 -21.34 6.27 -26.06
N HIS A 375 -20.71 6.12 -24.90
CA HIS A 375 -20.82 7.10 -23.82
C HIS A 375 -19.69 8.13 -23.82
N ALA A 376 -20.00 9.35 -23.38
CA ALA A 376 -18.98 10.34 -23.05
C ALA A 376 -18.36 10.00 -21.69
N VAL A 377 -17.02 9.99 -21.63
CA VAL A 377 -16.27 9.59 -20.44
C VAL A 377 -15.22 10.63 -20.09
N HIS A 378 -15.14 10.98 -18.81
CA HIS A 378 -14.02 11.71 -18.24
C HIS A 378 -13.21 10.77 -17.34
N LEU A 379 -12.01 10.40 -17.79
CA LEU A 379 -11.04 9.64 -17.01
C LEU A 379 -10.13 10.62 -16.28
N THR A 380 -10.06 10.54 -14.95
CA THR A 380 -9.15 11.36 -14.14
C THR A 380 -8.34 10.48 -13.20
N THR A 381 -7.16 10.96 -12.78
CA THR A 381 -6.37 10.32 -11.73
C THR A 381 -6.05 11.31 -10.61
N THR A 382 -6.03 10.81 -9.38
CA THR A 382 -5.51 11.53 -8.21
C THR A 382 -4.12 11.07 -7.80
N ASP A 383 -3.55 10.06 -8.48
CA ASP A 383 -2.21 9.55 -8.20
C ASP A 383 -1.17 10.36 -9.01
N PRO A 384 -0.25 11.09 -8.35
CA PRO A 384 0.75 11.88 -9.04
C PRO A 384 1.76 11.03 -9.84
N ALA A 385 1.87 9.74 -9.52
CA ALA A 385 2.70 8.77 -10.23
C ALA A 385 1.93 7.97 -11.30
N ALA A 386 0.61 8.14 -11.41
CA ALA A 386 -0.16 7.48 -12.45
C ALA A 386 0.07 8.13 -13.81
N HIS A 387 0.54 7.30 -14.75
CA HIS A 387 0.77 7.70 -16.13
C HIS A 387 -0.42 7.29 -17.00
N VAL A 388 -1.64 7.77 -16.68
CA VAL A 388 -2.87 7.46 -17.43
C VAL A 388 -2.69 7.75 -18.92
N GLN A 389 -2.09 8.89 -19.24
CA GLN A 389 -1.84 9.30 -20.62
C GLN A 389 -0.88 8.35 -21.35
N ALA A 390 0.17 7.88 -20.66
CA ALA A 390 1.10 6.90 -21.22
C ALA A 390 0.45 5.51 -21.37
N GLN A 391 -0.49 5.14 -20.48
CA GLN A 391 -1.23 3.89 -20.59
C GLN A 391 -2.17 3.89 -21.80
N LEU A 392 -2.81 5.04 -22.10
CA LEU A 392 -3.68 5.20 -23.26
C LEU A 392 -2.92 5.29 -24.58
N ASP A 393 -1.69 5.83 -24.56
CA ASP A 393 -0.80 6.00 -25.72
C ASP A 393 -1.53 6.48 -26.98
N GLY A 394 -2.26 7.59 -26.84
CA GLY A 394 -3.08 8.17 -27.90
C GLY A 394 -4.26 9.00 -27.37
N SER A 395 -5.16 9.37 -28.28
CA SER A 395 -6.43 10.02 -27.96
C SER A 395 -7.60 9.21 -28.52
N LEU A 396 -8.73 9.28 -27.82
CA LEU A 396 -9.97 8.62 -28.23
C LEU A 396 -11.10 9.65 -28.22
N THR A 397 -11.78 9.84 -29.34
CA THR A 397 -12.94 10.74 -29.42
C THR A 397 -14.02 10.27 -28.45
N GLY A 398 -14.50 11.16 -27.59
CA GLY A 398 -15.45 10.83 -26.51
C GLY A 398 -14.80 10.53 -25.15
N LEU A 399 -13.46 10.44 -25.10
CA LEU A 399 -12.67 10.32 -23.86
C LEU A 399 -11.96 11.64 -23.53
N LYS A 400 -12.36 12.28 -22.43
CA LYS A 400 -11.61 13.37 -21.81
C LYS A 400 -10.67 12.77 -20.77
N VAL A 401 -9.39 13.11 -20.81
CA VAL A 401 -8.40 12.70 -19.81
C VAL A 401 -8.02 13.92 -18.98
N GLY A 402 -8.14 13.78 -17.66
CA GLY A 402 -7.78 14.80 -16.68
C GLY A 402 -6.80 14.26 -15.65
N ARG A 403 -6.27 15.17 -14.85
CA ARG A 403 -5.45 14.86 -13.68
C ARG A 403 -5.76 15.87 -12.59
N ILE A 404 -5.90 15.39 -11.37
CA ILE A 404 -5.93 16.23 -10.18
C ILE A 404 -4.50 16.28 -9.67
N ASP A 405 -3.79 17.38 -9.96
CA ASP A 405 -2.42 17.59 -9.49
C ASP A 405 -2.47 18.29 -8.12
N PRO A 406 -2.04 17.63 -7.03
CA PRO A 406 -2.09 18.21 -5.69
C PRO A 406 -1.39 19.56 -5.59
N HIS A 407 -0.21 19.70 -6.20
CA HIS A 407 0.55 20.96 -6.09
C HIS A 407 -0.12 22.08 -6.86
N ALA A 408 -0.62 21.79 -8.07
CA ALA A 408 -1.31 22.80 -8.88
C ALA A 408 -2.64 23.24 -8.25
N GLU A 409 -3.42 22.30 -7.72
CA GLU A 409 -4.70 22.61 -7.06
C GLU A 409 -4.47 23.36 -5.74
N THR A 410 -3.45 22.98 -4.97
CA THR A 410 -3.04 23.70 -3.75
C THR A 410 -2.66 25.12 -4.09
N GLN A 411 -1.78 25.34 -5.06
CA GLN A 411 -1.38 26.69 -5.44
C GLN A 411 -2.57 27.54 -5.89
N ALA A 412 -3.47 26.97 -6.69
CA ALA A 412 -4.69 27.66 -7.11
C ALA A 412 -5.61 28.01 -5.92
N TYR A 413 -5.68 27.15 -4.90
CA TYR A 413 -6.40 27.41 -3.66
C TYR A 413 -5.73 28.53 -2.84
N ILE A 414 -4.41 28.49 -2.67
CA ILE A 414 -3.62 29.53 -2.00
C ILE A 414 -3.87 30.87 -2.67
N ASP A 415 -3.71 30.95 -4.00
CA ASP A 415 -3.90 32.18 -4.77
C ASP A 415 -5.30 32.77 -4.56
N LYS A 416 -6.32 31.92 -4.54
CA LYS A 416 -7.71 32.32 -4.28
C LYS A 416 -7.91 32.86 -2.85
N ILE A 417 -7.37 32.21 -1.83
CA ILE A 417 -7.50 32.67 -0.45
C ILE A 417 -6.70 33.96 -0.23
N MET A 418 -5.49 34.06 -0.78
CA MET A 418 -4.67 35.27 -0.75
C MET A 418 -5.35 36.45 -1.44
N ALA A 419 -6.04 36.20 -2.56
CA ALA A 419 -6.81 37.23 -3.27
C ALA A 419 -8.11 37.66 -2.54
N THR A 420 -8.60 36.87 -1.59
CA THR A 420 -9.85 37.15 -0.87
C THR A 420 -9.59 37.60 0.56
N ARG A 421 -9.02 36.73 1.41
CA ARG A 421 -8.71 37.01 2.82
C ARG A 421 -7.44 37.85 2.99
N GLY A 422 -6.49 37.79 2.05
CA GLY A 422 -5.26 38.57 2.08
C GLY A 422 -5.40 40.05 1.67
N LYS A 423 -6.59 40.48 1.20
CA LYS A 423 -6.83 41.87 0.76
C LYS A 423 -6.84 42.90 1.90
N GLY A 424 -7.24 42.49 3.10
CA GLY A 424 -7.37 43.37 4.27
C GLY A 424 -6.23 43.25 5.27
N LEU A 425 -5.20 42.46 4.97
CA LEU A 425 -4.07 42.20 5.86
C LEU A 425 -2.86 43.06 5.47
N ASP A 426 -2.09 43.48 6.47
CA ASP A 426 -0.78 44.08 6.28
C ASP A 426 0.25 43.05 5.81
N GLU A 427 1.47 43.47 5.51
CA GLU A 427 2.51 42.60 4.96
C GLU A 427 2.84 41.42 5.87
N ALA A 428 2.89 41.65 7.19
CA ALA A 428 3.11 40.63 8.19
C ALA A 428 1.93 39.64 8.27
N GLY A 429 0.68 40.14 8.25
CA GLY A 429 -0.52 39.30 8.24
C GLY A 429 -0.65 38.47 6.96
N ARG A 430 -0.24 39.01 5.80
CA ARG A 430 -0.20 38.26 4.53
C ARG A 430 0.85 37.15 4.55
N ALA A 431 2.03 37.41 5.12
CA ALA A 431 3.08 36.40 5.26
C ALA A 431 2.63 35.26 6.20
N LEU A 432 1.99 35.59 7.32
CA LEU A 432 1.44 34.60 8.25
C LEU A 432 0.34 33.74 7.61
N LEU A 433 -0.57 34.36 6.85
CA LEU A 433 -1.62 33.64 6.12
C LEU A 433 -1.03 32.71 5.05
N LEU A 434 0.03 33.13 4.35
CA LEU A 434 0.68 32.30 3.34
C LEU A 434 1.35 31.07 3.96
N GLU A 435 2.02 31.23 5.10
CA GLU A 435 2.63 30.12 5.85
C GLU A 435 1.58 29.08 6.29
N ASP A 436 0.44 29.54 6.82
CA ASP A 436 -0.68 28.66 7.21
C ASP A 436 -1.24 27.88 6.01
N LEU A 437 -1.38 28.57 4.87
CA LEU A 437 -1.85 27.99 3.61
C LEU A 437 -0.84 27.04 2.93
N GLN A 438 0.42 27.04 3.35
CA GLN A 438 1.43 26.07 2.93
C GLN A 438 1.41 24.79 3.77
N SER A 439 0.47 24.67 4.71
CA SER A 439 0.29 23.45 5.50
C SER A 439 -0.22 22.27 4.65
N PRO A 440 0.14 21.01 5.00
CA PRO A 440 -0.37 19.81 4.35
C PRO A 440 -1.91 19.73 4.36
N CYS A 441 -2.56 20.25 5.40
CA CYS A 441 -4.01 20.28 5.53
C CYS A 441 -4.67 21.17 4.44
N THR A 442 -3.95 22.17 3.92
CA THR A 442 -4.44 22.99 2.80
C THR A 442 -4.42 22.23 1.48
N GLU A 443 -3.41 21.40 1.27
CA GLU A 443 -3.33 20.53 0.09
C GLU A 443 -4.52 19.56 0.04
N GLU A 444 -4.86 18.93 1.16
CA GLU A 444 -6.01 18.03 1.26
C GLU A 444 -7.33 18.73 0.90
N VAL A 445 -7.55 19.94 1.41
CA VAL A 445 -8.75 20.75 1.11
C VAL A 445 -8.80 21.14 -0.37
N ALA A 446 -7.67 21.55 -0.95
CA ALA A 446 -7.58 21.96 -2.34
C ALA A 446 -7.86 20.78 -3.29
N VAL A 447 -7.22 19.63 -3.04
CA VAL A 447 -7.45 18.38 -3.77
C VAL A 447 -8.91 17.93 -3.63
N PHE A 448 -9.51 18.07 -2.44
CA PHE A 448 -10.91 17.74 -2.21
C PHE A 448 -11.88 18.61 -3.04
N HIS A 449 -11.61 19.92 -3.15
CA HIS A 449 -12.42 20.79 -4.01
C HIS A 449 -12.32 20.40 -5.49
N ALA A 450 -11.11 20.10 -5.96
CA ALA A 450 -10.89 19.62 -7.32
C ALA A 450 -11.62 18.30 -7.58
N PHE A 451 -11.51 17.35 -6.65
CA PHE A 451 -12.23 16.08 -6.66
C PHE A 451 -13.76 16.30 -6.74
N SER A 452 -14.29 17.18 -5.89
CA SER A 452 -15.72 17.51 -5.86
C SER A 452 -16.23 18.06 -7.20
N ARG A 453 -15.43 18.91 -7.88
CA ARG A 453 -15.78 19.40 -9.23
C ARG A 453 -15.88 18.26 -10.22
N VAL A 454 -14.94 17.32 -10.22
CA VAL A 454 -14.94 16.19 -11.16
C VAL A 454 -16.09 15.23 -10.86
N VAL A 455 -16.37 14.93 -9.58
CA VAL A 455 -17.52 14.10 -9.18
C VAL A 455 -18.85 14.72 -9.62
N ASN A 456 -18.98 16.05 -9.67
CA ASN A 456 -20.20 16.70 -10.18
C ASN A 456 -20.49 16.38 -11.65
N GLU A 457 -19.47 16.12 -12.48
CA GLU A 457 -19.65 15.80 -13.91
C GLU A 457 -20.36 14.45 -14.11
N ALA A 458 -20.31 13.57 -13.12
CA ALA A 458 -20.94 12.24 -13.14
C ALA A 458 -22.48 12.30 -13.29
N ARG A 459 -23.10 13.47 -13.11
CA ARG A 459 -24.54 13.71 -13.31
C ARG A 459 -25.00 13.62 -14.77
N SER A 460 -24.09 13.79 -15.72
CA SER A 460 -24.44 13.87 -17.14
C SER A 460 -23.52 13.04 -18.04
N ALA A 461 -22.46 12.47 -17.49
CA ALA A 461 -21.49 11.64 -18.19
C ALA A 461 -20.93 10.57 -17.25
N PHE A 462 -20.15 9.64 -17.78
CA PHE A 462 -19.35 8.78 -16.92
C PHE A 462 -18.09 9.50 -16.46
N VAL A 463 -17.79 9.39 -15.18
CA VAL A 463 -16.51 9.82 -14.60
C VAL A 463 -15.81 8.58 -14.08
N VAL A 464 -14.65 8.25 -14.62
CA VAL A 464 -13.81 7.16 -14.14
C VAL A 464 -12.64 7.77 -13.38
N LEU A 465 -12.52 7.43 -12.10
CA LEU A 465 -11.51 7.99 -11.21
C LEU A 465 -10.53 6.91 -10.79
N ASP A 466 -9.29 7.03 -11.26
CA ASP A 466 -8.15 6.22 -10.80
C ASP A 466 -7.64 6.82 -9.47
N THR A 467 -7.90 6.14 -8.35
CA THR A 467 -7.54 6.69 -7.04
C THR A 467 -6.06 6.50 -6.74
N ALA A 468 -5.50 7.40 -5.94
CA ALA A 468 -4.25 7.17 -5.21
C ALA A 468 -4.31 5.90 -4.31
N PRO A 469 -3.17 5.38 -3.82
CA PRO A 469 -3.15 4.25 -2.89
C PRO A 469 -4.06 4.45 -1.66
N THR A 470 -4.54 3.33 -1.09
CA THR A 470 -5.61 3.30 -0.08
C THR A 470 -5.44 4.27 1.08
N GLY A 471 -4.23 4.47 1.61
CA GLY A 471 -3.98 5.40 2.73
C GLY A 471 -4.32 6.87 2.41
N HIS A 472 -3.99 7.34 1.20
CA HIS A 472 -4.34 8.70 0.76
C HIS A 472 -5.81 8.82 0.36
N SER A 473 -6.42 7.71 -0.10
CA SER A 473 -7.86 7.68 -0.36
C SER A 473 -8.66 7.84 0.93
N LEU A 474 -8.21 7.23 2.05
CA LEU A 474 -8.86 7.38 3.36
C LEU A 474 -8.75 8.80 3.90
N LEU A 475 -7.60 9.46 3.74
CA LEU A 475 -7.44 10.89 4.07
C LEU A 475 -8.43 11.78 3.30
N LEU A 476 -8.59 11.51 2.00
CA LEU A 476 -9.62 12.16 1.18
C LEU A 476 -11.02 11.89 1.72
N MET A 477 -11.32 10.66 2.13
CA MET A 477 -12.61 10.28 2.72
C MET A 477 -12.85 10.96 4.07
N ASP A 478 -11.85 11.05 4.94
CA ASP A 478 -11.94 11.74 6.22
C ASP A 478 -12.18 13.24 6.03
N ALA A 479 -11.48 13.86 5.07
CA ALA A 479 -11.74 15.23 4.66
C ALA A 479 -13.17 15.41 4.12
N THR A 480 -13.68 14.44 3.33
CA THR A 480 -15.08 14.47 2.86
C THR A 480 -16.07 14.39 4.02
N GLY A 481 -15.76 13.58 5.05
CA GLY A 481 -16.57 13.42 6.25
C GLY A 481 -16.57 14.65 7.14
N ALA A 482 -15.41 15.24 7.37
CA ALA A 482 -15.27 16.48 8.14
C ALA A 482 -16.03 17.64 7.47
N TYR A 483 -15.89 17.79 6.15
CA TYR A 483 -16.63 18.80 5.38
C TYR A 483 -18.14 18.55 5.40
N HIS A 484 -18.56 17.29 5.27
CA HIS A 484 -19.98 16.92 5.39
C HIS A 484 -20.55 17.35 6.74
N ARG A 485 -19.86 17.02 7.85
CA ARG A 485 -20.26 17.42 9.21
C ARG A 485 -20.34 18.94 9.37
N GLN A 486 -19.36 19.67 8.84
CA GLN A 486 -19.34 21.14 8.89
C GLN A 486 -20.53 21.76 8.13
N MET A 487 -20.81 21.26 6.92
CA MET A 487 -21.92 21.75 6.10
C MET A 487 -23.27 21.39 6.70
N THR A 488 -23.46 20.19 7.23
CA THR A 488 -24.73 19.84 7.90
C THR A 488 -24.95 20.69 9.14
N GLN A 489 -23.93 20.89 9.99
CA GLN A 489 -24.03 21.75 11.18
C GLN A 489 -24.32 23.22 10.85
N GLN A 490 -23.72 23.77 9.78
CA GLN A 490 -23.94 25.17 9.37
C GLN A 490 -25.36 25.44 8.83
N TYR A 491 -26.03 24.41 8.31
CA TYR A 491 -27.33 24.55 7.65
C TYR A 491 -28.47 23.82 8.40
N GLU A 492 -28.21 23.26 9.58
CA GLU A 492 -29.22 22.70 10.47
C GLU A 492 -30.27 23.78 10.83
N GLY A 493 -31.53 23.55 10.45
CA GLY A 493 -32.66 24.47 10.68
C GLY A 493 -33.01 25.41 9.51
N SER A 494 -32.24 25.42 8.41
CA SER A 494 -32.57 26.22 7.22
C SER A 494 -33.47 25.45 6.22
N ALA A 495 -34.41 26.14 5.57
CA ALA A 495 -35.30 25.56 4.54
C ALA A 495 -34.53 24.97 3.35
N ASN A 496 -33.28 25.41 3.12
CA ASN A 496 -32.41 24.94 2.04
C ASN A 496 -31.63 23.64 2.38
N SER A 497 -31.73 23.12 3.61
CA SER A 497 -31.07 21.87 4.03
C SER A 497 -31.53 20.64 3.21
N LYS A 498 -32.79 20.63 2.73
CA LYS A 498 -33.37 19.52 1.96
C LYS A 498 -32.85 19.37 0.53
N HIS A 499 -32.17 20.38 -0.03
CA HIS A 499 -31.67 20.37 -1.42
C HIS A 499 -30.15 20.29 -1.52
N MET A 500 -29.45 20.21 -0.39
CA MET A 500 -27.99 20.15 -0.37
C MET A 500 -27.51 18.71 -0.55
N ILE A 501 -26.82 18.45 -1.67
CA ILE A 501 -26.13 17.17 -1.91
C ILE A 501 -24.64 17.40 -1.71
N THR A 502 -24.11 16.88 -0.62
CA THR A 502 -22.66 16.91 -0.35
C THR A 502 -21.93 15.87 -1.22
N PRO A 503 -20.62 16.03 -1.47
CA PRO A 503 -19.82 15.02 -2.16
C PRO A 503 -19.93 13.63 -1.51
N LEU A 504 -19.89 13.55 -0.17
CA LEU A 504 -20.03 12.28 0.56
C LEU A 504 -21.39 11.60 0.29
N MET A 505 -22.50 12.36 0.29
CA MET A 505 -23.82 11.80 -0.04
C MET A 505 -23.86 11.22 -1.45
N ARG A 506 -23.10 11.77 -2.40
CA ARG A 506 -22.99 11.20 -3.75
C ARG A 506 -22.17 9.92 -3.76
N LEU A 507 -21.09 9.89 -3.00
CA LEU A 507 -20.27 8.68 -2.87
C LEU A 507 -21.06 7.52 -2.26
N GLN A 508 -21.99 7.83 -1.35
CA GLN A 508 -22.90 6.87 -0.72
C GLN A 508 -24.09 6.46 -1.60
N ASP A 509 -24.39 7.20 -2.67
CA ASP A 509 -25.48 6.88 -3.60
C ASP A 509 -25.07 5.72 -4.51
N ALA A 510 -25.63 4.54 -4.24
CA ALA A 510 -25.32 3.30 -4.95
C ALA A 510 -25.83 3.25 -6.41
N ASP A 511 -26.74 4.15 -6.81
CA ASP A 511 -27.18 4.26 -8.20
C ASP A 511 -26.26 5.16 -9.02
N MET A 512 -25.60 6.12 -8.37
CA MET A 512 -24.67 7.06 -9.00
C MET A 512 -23.21 6.61 -8.91
N THR A 513 -22.78 6.07 -7.78
CA THR A 513 -21.37 5.76 -7.48
C THR A 513 -21.13 4.26 -7.44
N HIS A 514 -20.17 3.83 -8.26
CA HIS A 514 -19.79 2.43 -8.43
C HIS A 514 -18.32 2.27 -8.04
N VAL A 515 -18.07 1.85 -6.80
CA VAL A 515 -16.70 1.60 -6.31
C VAL A 515 -16.22 0.21 -6.74
N VAL A 516 -15.06 0.18 -7.39
CA VAL A 516 -14.44 -1.02 -7.96
C VAL A 516 -13.13 -1.29 -7.26
N ILE A 517 -13.06 -2.38 -6.50
CA ILE A 517 -11.84 -2.76 -5.79
C ILE A 517 -10.99 -3.67 -6.68
N VAL A 518 -9.77 -3.23 -7.00
CA VAL A 518 -8.80 -3.99 -7.77
C VAL A 518 -7.79 -4.64 -6.83
N THR A 519 -7.56 -5.94 -7.00
CA THR A 519 -6.60 -6.70 -6.21
C THR A 519 -5.84 -7.72 -7.07
N LEU A 520 -4.87 -8.40 -6.48
CA LEU A 520 -4.15 -9.54 -7.05
C LEU A 520 -4.60 -10.82 -6.33
N PRO A 521 -4.54 -12.01 -6.96
CA PRO A 521 -4.93 -13.28 -6.33
C PRO A 521 -3.88 -13.79 -5.33
N GLU A 522 -3.49 -12.94 -4.38
CA GLU A 522 -2.47 -13.19 -3.37
C GLU A 522 -3.01 -12.82 -1.98
N ILE A 523 -2.54 -13.50 -0.92
CA ILE A 523 -3.08 -13.36 0.45
C ILE A 523 -3.08 -11.89 0.90
N THR A 524 -1.92 -11.22 0.86
CA THR A 524 -1.77 -9.84 1.37
C THR A 524 -2.59 -8.83 0.54
N PRO A 525 -2.52 -8.79 -0.81
CA PRO A 525 -3.40 -7.94 -1.61
C PRO A 525 -4.90 -8.15 -1.35
N VAL A 526 -5.36 -9.39 -1.15
CA VAL A 526 -6.77 -9.67 -0.84
C VAL A 526 -7.16 -9.18 0.55
N SER A 527 -6.35 -9.45 1.58
CA SER A 527 -6.62 -8.96 2.94
C SER A 527 -6.61 -7.43 3.00
N GLN A 528 -5.68 -6.77 2.30
CA GLN A 528 -5.63 -5.30 2.23
C GLN A 528 -6.82 -4.71 1.46
N ALA A 529 -7.31 -5.39 0.43
CA ALA A 529 -8.52 -5.01 -0.28
C ALA A 529 -9.79 -5.20 0.60
N ALA A 530 -9.81 -6.23 1.45
CA ALA A 530 -10.90 -6.46 2.40
C ALA A 530 -10.94 -5.38 3.49
N ALA A 531 -9.78 -5.03 4.06
CA ALA A 531 -9.68 -3.92 5.01
C ALA A 531 -10.18 -2.59 4.40
N LEU A 532 -9.75 -2.27 3.17
CA LEU A 532 -10.26 -1.10 2.44
C LEU A 532 -11.78 -1.13 2.29
N GLN A 533 -12.36 -2.29 1.98
CA GLN A 533 -13.81 -2.46 1.89
C GLN A 533 -14.50 -2.18 3.23
N ASP A 534 -13.93 -2.68 4.33
CA ASP A 534 -14.48 -2.42 5.66
C ASP A 534 -14.41 -0.93 6.01
N ASP A 535 -13.34 -0.24 5.62
CA ASP A 535 -13.21 1.22 5.77
C ASP A 535 -14.28 1.98 4.97
N LEU A 536 -14.51 1.59 3.71
CA LEU A 536 -15.57 2.16 2.87
C LEU A 536 -16.96 1.93 3.48
N ARG A 537 -17.21 0.74 4.03
CA ARG A 537 -18.46 0.41 4.72
C ARG A 537 -18.68 1.24 5.98
N ARG A 538 -17.63 1.57 6.74
CA ARG A 538 -17.72 2.52 7.86
C ARG A 538 -18.17 3.91 7.40
N ALA A 539 -17.83 4.29 6.17
CA ALA A 539 -18.32 5.51 5.52
C ALA A 539 -19.68 5.35 4.80
N HIS A 540 -20.37 4.21 4.99
CA HIS A 540 -21.62 3.84 4.31
C HIS A 540 -21.51 3.77 2.78
N ILE A 541 -20.34 3.37 2.27
CA ILE A 541 -20.10 3.16 0.84
C ILE A 541 -19.88 1.68 0.62
N GLU A 542 -20.80 1.03 -0.07
CA GLU A 542 -20.68 -0.38 -0.40
C GLU A 542 -19.92 -0.56 -1.73
N PRO A 543 -18.82 -1.32 -1.76
CA PRO A 543 -18.15 -1.64 -3.01
C PRO A 543 -19.07 -2.37 -4.00
N TRP A 544 -19.13 -1.87 -5.23
CA TRP A 544 -20.02 -2.41 -6.26
C TRP A 544 -19.53 -3.76 -6.82
N GLY A 545 -18.21 -3.91 -6.92
CA GLY A 545 -17.59 -5.14 -7.43
C GLY A 545 -16.07 -5.17 -7.25
N TRP A 546 -15.51 -6.36 -7.42
CA TRP A 546 -14.08 -6.64 -7.30
C TRP A 546 -13.50 -7.10 -8.64
N VAL A 547 -12.27 -6.68 -8.93
CA VAL A 547 -11.47 -7.13 -10.07
C VAL A 547 -10.21 -7.81 -9.56
N ILE A 548 -10.10 -9.11 -9.81
CA ILE A 548 -8.87 -9.88 -9.60
C ILE A 548 -8.01 -9.71 -10.85
N ASN A 549 -6.99 -8.88 -10.76
CA ASN A 549 -6.10 -8.57 -11.87
C ASN A 549 -4.91 -9.55 -11.91
N LYS A 550 -4.30 -9.69 -13.10
CA LYS A 550 -3.07 -10.46 -13.33
C LYS A 550 -3.15 -11.91 -12.84
N SER A 551 -4.30 -12.58 -12.97
CA SER A 551 -4.42 -13.97 -12.53
C SER A 551 -3.67 -14.90 -13.49
N VAL A 552 -2.68 -15.62 -12.97
CA VAL A 552 -1.98 -16.66 -13.72
C VAL A 552 -2.90 -17.88 -13.88
N ALA A 553 -3.77 -18.15 -12.90
CA ALA A 553 -4.77 -19.22 -12.96
C ALA A 553 -5.79 -19.07 -14.11
N ALA A 554 -5.95 -17.85 -14.65
CA ALA A 554 -6.80 -17.57 -15.81
C ALA A 554 -6.08 -17.66 -17.16
N THR A 555 -4.77 -17.96 -17.20
CA THR A 555 -3.97 -17.98 -18.44
C THR A 555 -3.90 -19.35 -19.14
N GLY A 556 -4.11 -20.44 -18.39
CA GLY A 556 -3.92 -21.81 -18.90
C GLY A 556 -2.47 -22.26 -19.05
N THR A 557 -1.50 -21.58 -18.41
CA THR A 557 -0.09 -22.01 -18.33
C THR A 557 0.03 -23.49 -17.93
N ARG A 558 1.04 -24.19 -18.41
CA ARG A 558 1.40 -25.58 -18.10
C ARG A 558 2.77 -25.70 -17.42
N ASP A 559 3.46 -24.59 -17.17
CA ASP A 559 4.72 -24.61 -16.44
C ASP A 559 4.52 -25.21 -15.03
N PRO A 560 5.28 -26.25 -14.64
CA PRO A 560 5.10 -26.95 -13.36
C PRO A 560 5.23 -26.04 -12.12
N LEU A 561 6.12 -25.06 -12.15
CA LEU A 561 6.34 -24.15 -11.03
C LEU A 561 5.17 -23.16 -10.90
N LEU A 562 4.69 -22.61 -12.01
CA LEU A 562 3.49 -21.77 -12.01
C LEU A 562 2.24 -22.56 -11.65
N GLN A 563 2.10 -23.80 -12.14
CA GLN A 563 1.00 -24.70 -11.79
C GLN A 563 0.90 -24.95 -10.29
N ALA A 564 2.02 -25.21 -9.62
CA ALA A 564 2.05 -25.39 -8.17
C ALA A 564 1.56 -24.15 -7.40
N ARG A 565 1.78 -22.95 -7.94
CA ARG A 565 1.34 -21.67 -7.37
C ARG A 565 -0.15 -21.38 -7.57
N LEU A 566 -0.81 -22.02 -8.55
CA LEU A 566 -2.22 -21.75 -8.85
C LEU A 566 -3.16 -22.14 -7.72
N VAL A 567 -2.75 -23.07 -6.84
CA VAL A 567 -3.54 -23.48 -5.67
C VAL A 567 -3.82 -22.26 -4.78
N GLY A 568 -2.80 -21.47 -4.46
CA GLY A 568 -2.93 -20.25 -3.65
C GLY A 568 -3.83 -19.20 -4.33
N GLU A 569 -3.64 -18.98 -5.63
CA GLU A 569 -4.51 -18.06 -6.39
C GLU A 569 -5.99 -18.46 -6.36
N ARG A 570 -6.28 -19.75 -6.54
CA ARG A 570 -7.66 -20.29 -6.52
C ARG A 570 -8.29 -20.17 -5.13
N GLN A 571 -7.52 -20.38 -4.07
CA GLN A 571 -8.00 -20.17 -2.70
C GLN A 571 -8.38 -18.71 -2.47
N GLN A 572 -7.55 -17.76 -2.91
CA GLN A 572 -7.85 -16.33 -2.75
C GLN A 572 -9.03 -15.89 -3.63
N ALA A 573 -9.14 -16.38 -4.87
CA ALA A 573 -10.30 -16.13 -5.72
C ALA A 573 -11.59 -16.68 -5.09
N THR A 574 -11.53 -17.85 -4.46
CA THR A 574 -12.64 -18.45 -3.72
C THR A 574 -13.01 -17.62 -2.50
N ARG A 575 -12.03 -17.13 -1.73
CA ARG A 575 -12.24 -16.22 -0.60
C ARG A 575 -12.96 -14.94 -1.02
N ILE A 576 -12.60 -14.38 -2.18
CA ILE A 576 -13.25 -13.18 -2.71
C ILE A 576 -14.72 -13.49 -3.07
N ALA A 577 -14.95 -14.58 -3.82
CA ALA A 577 -16.28 -14.97 -4.26
C ALA A 577 -17.19 -15.39 -3.10
N ASN A 578 -16.64 -15.98 -2.03
CA ASN A 578 -17.37 -16.53 -0.89
C ASN A 578 -17.35 -15.56 0.31
N GLY A 579 -17.77 -14.31 0.10
CA GLY A 579 -18.12 -13.41 1.22
C GLY A 579 -17.53 -12.00 1.15
N LEU A 580 -16.54 -11.74 0.30
CA LEU A 580 -16.00 -10.38 0.16
C LEU A 580 -16.70 -9.59 -0.94
N ALA A 581 -17.01 -10.20 -2.08
CA ALA A 581 -17.53 -9.49 -3.25
C ALA A 581 -18.87 -10.04 -3.74
N GLN A 582 -19.83 -9.14 -4.01
CA GLN A 582 -21.08 -9.51 -4.69
C GLN A 582 -20.87 -9.79 -6.19
N ARG A 583 -19.91 -9.08 -6.79
CA ARG A 583 -19.53 -9.21 -8.21
C ARG A 583 -18.02 -9.39 -8.27
N THR A 584 -17.59 -10.46 -8.93
CA THR A 584 -16.17 -10.75 -9.12
C THR A 584 -15.88 -10.84 -10.61
N TYR A 585 -14.89 -10.07 -11.05
CA TYR A 585 -14.36 -10.08 -12.41
C TYR A 585 -12.89 -10.48 -12.35
N VAL A 586 -12.40 -11.17 -13.38
CA VAL A 586 -11.00 -11.61 -13.41
C VAL A 586 -10.37 -11.22 -14.73
N LEU A 587 -9.17 -10.65 -14.65
CA LEU A 587 -8.33 -10.38 -15.80
C LEU A 587 -7.13 -11.34 -15.75
N PRO A 588 -6.88 -12.13 -16.81
CA PRO A 588 -5.70 -12.98 -16.87
C PRO A 588 -4.42 -12.15 -16.87
N TRP A 589 -3.33 -12.77 -16.43
CA TRP A 589 -1.99 -12.21 -16.66
C TRP A 589 -1.70 -12.19 -18.17
N LEU A 590 -1.16 -11.07 -18.66
CA LEU A 590 -0.92 -10.86 -20.09
C LEU A 590 0.58 -10.86 -20.38
N PRO A 591 1.06 -11.65 -21.37
CA PRO A 591 2.46 -11.64 -21.82
C PRO A 591 2.96 -10.25 -22.22
N THR A 592 2.09 -9.46 -22.83
CA THR A 592 2.37 -8.08 -23.23
C THR A 592 1.54 -7.11 -22.42
N PRO A 593 2.14 -6.08 -21.79
CA PRO A 593 1.40 -5.04 -21.10
C PRO A 593 0.35 -4.38 -22.02
N PRO A 594 -0.91 -4.23 -21.59
CA PRO A 594 -1.96 -3.67 -22.42
C PRO A 594 -1.89 -2.15 -22.48
N VAL A 595 -0.91 -1.63 -23.22
CA VAL A 595 -0.68 -0.20 -23.47
C VAL A 595 -1.30 0.18 -24.81
N GLY A 596 -1.93 1.37 -24.87
CA GLY A 596 -2.61 1.85 -26.05
C GLY A 596 -4.11 1.57 -26.04
N VAL A 597 -4.89 2.48 -26.65
CA VAL A 597 -6.35 2.37 -26.78
C VAL A 597 -6.80 1.02 -27.36
N ALA A 598 -6.08 0.50 -28.35
CA ALA A 598 -6.41 -0.78 -28.98
C ALA A 598 -6.23 -1.97 -28.02
N ALA A 599 -5.11 -2.03 -27.30
CA ALA A 599 -4.84 -3.11 -26.35
C ALA A 599 -5.77 -3.04 -25.14
N LEU A 600 -6.03 -1.84 -24.61
CA LEU A 600 -7.01 -1.62 -23.55
C LEU A 600 -8.43 -2.00 -23.98
N GLY A 601 -8.81 -1.64 -25.22
CA GLY A 601 -10.09 -2.02 -25.82
C GLY A 601 -10.26 -3.54 -25.94
N ALA A 602 -9.19 -4.27 -26.23
CA ALA A 602 -9.23 -5.73 -26.28
C ALA A 602 -9.55 -6.38 -24.93
N LEU A 603 -9.21 -5.74 -23.79
CA LEU A 603 -9.53 -6.25 -22.45
C LEU A 603 -11.03 -6.23 -22.12
N VAL A 604 -11.77 -5.37 -22.82
CA VAL A 604 -13.19 -5.08 -22.57
C VAL A 604 -14.08 -5.38 -23.78
N ALA A 605 -13.50 -6.04 -24.78
CA ALA A 605 -14.22 -6.60 -25.90
C ALA A 605 -14.91 -7.90 -25.47
N PRO A 606 -16.14 -8.17 -25.95
CA PRO A 606 -16.76 -9.48 -25.76
C PRO A 606 -15.88 -10.56 -26.41
N ASP A 607 -15.73 -11.71 -25.73
CA ASP A 607 -14.82 -12.79 -26.15
C ASP A 607 -14.98 -13.10 -27.65
N ARG A 608 -13.92 -12.85 -28.43
CA ARG A 608 -13.76 -13.46 -29.77
C ARG A 608 -13.24 -14.89 -29.61
N VAL A 609 -13.94 -15.73 -28.84
CA VAL A 609 -13.68 -17.17 -28.79
C VAL A 609 -15.01 -17.92 -28.82
N ALA A 610 -15.62 -17.94 -30.00
CA ALA A 610 -16.49 -19.00 -30.51
C ALA A 610 -16.78 -18.74 -32.01
N ARG A 611 -15.78 -18.99 -32.85
CA ARG A 611 -15.99 -19.56 -34.19
C ARG A 611 -15.01 -20.67 -34.41
#